data_AF-A0AB34H727-F1
#
_entry.id   AF-A0AB34H727-F1
#
_cell.length_a   1.000
_cell.length_b   1.000
_cell.length_c   1.000
_cell.angle_alpha   90.00
_cell.angle_beta   90.00
_cell.angle_gamma   90.00
#
_symmetry.space_group_name_H-M   'P 1'
#
loop_
_entity.id
_entity.type
_entity.pdbx_description
1 polymer ?
#
loop_
_entity_poly.entity_id
_entity_poly.type
_entity_poly.pdbx_seq_one_letter_code
_entity_poly.pdbx_strand_id
1 'polypeptide(L)'
;MAAAAAAAAAAVGGPQPPQAEMPASGLALDKAATAAHLKAALSRPDNRAGAEELQALLERVLSAERPLAAAADGEEAAAAGGGGGPGAAEEEALEWCKCLLAGGGGYDEFCAAVRAYDPAALCGLVWTANFVAYRCRTCGISPCMSLCAECFHQGDHTGHDFNMFRSQAGGACDCGDSNVMRESG
;
A
#
# COMPACT_ATOMS: atom_id res chain seq x y z
N MET A 1 -40.48 -53.18 -60.45
CA MET A 1 -39.74 -51.89 -60.39
C MET A 1 -39.32 -51.67 -58.94
N ALA A 2 -38.06 -51.94 -58.62
CA ALA A 2 -37.49 -51.67 -57.31
C ALA A 2 -36.22 -50.83 -57.54
N ALA A 3 -36.21 -49.64 -56.95
CA ALA A 3 -35.16 -48.64 -57.09
C ALA A 3 -33.94 -48.99 -56.23
N ALA A 4 -32.76 -48.69 -56.77
CA ALA A 4 -31.50 -48.73 -56.06
C ALA A 4 -31.40 -47.58 -55.04
N ALA A 5 -30.78 -47.84 -53.89
CA ALA A 5 -30.30 -46.82 -52.98
C ALA A 5 -28.87 -47.16 -52.53
N ALA A 6 -27.99 -46.18 -52.70
CA ALA A 6 -26.57 -46.24 -52.46
C ALA A 6 -26.20 -46.19 -50.97
N ALA A 7 -25.05 -46.77 -50.64
CA ALA A 7 -24.44 -46.74 -49.32
C ALA A 7 -23.87 -45.35 -49.01
N ALA A 8 -24.15 -44.84 -47.80
CA ALA A 8 -23.45 -43.71 -47.20
C ALA A 8 -22.82 -44.19 -45.89
N ALA A 9 -21.48 -44.10 -45.80
CA ALA A 9 -20.72 -44.41 -44.59
C ALA A 9 -20.82 -43.22 -43.62
N ALA A 10 -21.41 -43.44 -42.45
CA ALA A 10 -21.38 -42.49 -41.34
C ALA A 10 -20.14 -42.77 -40.47
N ALA A 11 -19.21 -41.81 -40.44
CA ALA A 11 -18.08 -41.81 -39.53
C ALA A 11 -18.58 -41.55 -38.09
N VAL A 12 -18.38 -42.52 -37.21
CA VAL A 12 -18.66 -42.41 -35.77
C VAL A 12 -17.58 -41.54 -35.11
N GLY A 13 -17.96 -40.32 -34.71
CA GLY A 13 -17.13 -39.47 -33.86
C GLY A 13 -17.05 -40.05 -32.45
N GLY A 14 -15.82 -40.37 -32.01
CA GLY A 14 -15.55 -40.77 -30.62
C GLY A 14 -15.71 -39.59 -29.65
N PRO A 15 -15.90 -39.87 -28.34
CA PRO A 15 -16.08 -38.84 -27.33
C PRO A 15 -14.81 -37.99 -27.17
N GLN A 16 -14.97 -36.68 -27.37
CA GLN A 16 -13.95 -35.67 -27.10
C GLN A 16 -13.73 -35.56 -25.58
N PRO A 17 -12.49 -35.57 -25.08
CA PRO A 17 -12.24 -35.37 -23.65
C PRO A 17 -12.75 -33.99 -23.22
N PRO A 18 -13.21 -33.82 -21.97
CA PRO A 18 -13.70 -32.54 -21.49
C PRO A 18 -12.53 -31.55 -21.54
N GLN A 19 -12.63 -30.57 -22.43
CA GLN A 19 -11.74 -29.43 -22.41
C GLN A 19 -12.05 -28.66 -21.14
N ALA A 20 -11.04 -28.51 -20.27
CA ALA A 20 -11.14 -27.66 -19.11
C ALA A 20 -11.41 -26.23 -19.60
N GLU A 21 -12.64 -25.78 -19.42
CA GLU A 21 -13.02 -24.38 -19.55
C GLU A 21 -12.20 -23.59 -18.53
N MET A 22 -11.20 -22.87 -19.02
CA MET A 22 -10.52 -21.85 -18.24
C MET A 22 -11.53 -20.73 -17.95
N PRO A 23 -11.86 -20.43 -16.68
CA PRO A 23 -12.77 -19.34 -16.41
C PRO A 23 -12.09 -18.02 -16.76
N ALA A 24 -12.77 -17.24 -17.60
CA ALA A 24 -12.45 -15.87 -17.91
C ALA A 24 -12.45 -15.01 -16.62
N SER A 25 -11.46 -14.12 -16.56
CA SER A 25 -11.37 -12.86 -15.79
C SER A 25 -12.50 -12.54 -14.80
N GLY A 26 -12.15 -12.38 -13.52
CA GLY A 26 -12.95 -11.55 -12.59
C GLY A 26 -13.34 -12.17 -11.24
N LEU A 27 -12.79 -13.31 -10.83
CA LEU A 27 -12.80 -13.64 -9.40
C LEU A 27 -11.87 -12.64 -8.72
N ALA A 28 -12.44 -11.76 -7.89
CA ALA A 28 -11.69 -10.99 -6.92
C ALA A 28 -10.78 -11.98 -6.19
N LEU A 29 -9.49 -11.97 -6.53
CA LEU A 29 -8.53 -12.88 -5.93
C LEU A 29 -8.59 -12.62 -4.43
N ASP A 30 -8.75 -13.68 -3.65
CA ASP A 30 -8.74 -13.58 -2.20
C ASP A 30 -7.35 -13.08 -1.78
N LYS A 31 -7.27 -11.79 -1.46
CA LYS A 31 -6.03 -11.09 -1.12
C LYS A 31 -5.31 -11.78 0.03
N ALA A 32 -6.07 -12.24 1.03
CA ALA A 32 -5.54 -12.89 2.21
C ALA A 32 -4.97 -14.27 1.88
N ALA A 33 -5.71 -15.08 1.11
CA ALA A 33 -5.24 -16.40 0.68
C ALA A 33 -4.02 -16.30 -0.23
N THR A 34 -4.01 -15.35 -1.18
CA THR A 34 -2.85 -15.08 -2.05
C THR A 34 -1.64 -14.63 -1.23
N ALA A 35 -1.81 -13.71 -0.28
CA ALA A 35 -0.70 -13.26 0.56
C ALA A 35 -0.16 -14.37 1.48
N ALA A 36 -1.03 -15.22 2.04
CA ALA A 36 -0.62 -16.38 2.84
C ALA A 36 0.16 -17.41 2.00
N HIS A 37 -0.28 -17.69 0.77
CA HIS A 37 0.43 -18.53 -0.19
C HIS A 37 1.81 -17.96 -0.51
N LEU A 38 1.89 -16.67 -0.89
CA LEU A 38 3.16 -16.01 -1.21
C LEU A 38 4.11 -15.99 0.00
N LYS A 39 3.61 -15.73 1.21
CA LYS A 39 4.41 -15.83 2.44
C LYS A 39 5.00 -17.23 2.62
N ALA A 40 4.20 -18.28 2.42
CA ALA A 40 4.67 -19.66 2.53
C ALA A 40 5.72 -20.00 1.46
N ALA A 41 5.49 -19.59 0.21
CA ALA A 41 6.42 -19.79 -0.89
C ALA A 41 7.75 -19.05 -0.67
N LEU A 42 7.71 -17.80 -0.20
CA LEU A 42 8.88 -16.95 0.03
C LEU A 42 9.73 -17.40 1.23
N SER A 43 9.12 -18.06 2.20
CA SER A 43 9.81 -18.58 3.39
C SER A 43 10.65 -19.83 3.10
N ARG A 44 10.50 -20.45 1.93
CA ARG A 44 11.29 -21.63 1.53
C ARG A 44 12.70 -21.23 1.08
N PRO A 45 13.70 -22.10 1.25
CA PRO A 45 15.04 -21.85 0.69
C PRO A 45 15.04 -21.72 -0.84
N ASP A 46 14.14 -22.42 -1.53
CA ASP A 46 13.95 -22.41 -2.98
C ASP A 46 12.82 -21.47 -3.43
N ASN A 47 12.85 -20.22 -2.97
CA ASN A 47 11.75 -19.26 -3.13
C ASN A 47 11.63 -18.55 -4.49
N ARG A 48 12.44 -18.91 -5.50
CA ARG A 48 12.48 -18.19 -6.78
C ARG A 48 11.10 -18.09 -7.45
N ALA A 49 10.36 -19.19 -7.51
CA ALA A 49 9.02 -19.20 -8.12
C ALA A 49 8.04 -18.27 -7.35
N GLY A 50 8.12 -18.26 -6.01
CA GLY A 50 7.30 -17.36 -5.19
C GLY A 50 7.68 -15.88 -5.37
N ALA A 51 8.96 -15.58 -5.58
CA ALA A 51 9.43 -14.23 -5.89
C ALA A 51 8.96 -13.76 -7.27
N GLU A 52 9.01 -14.63 -8.29
CA GLU A 52 8.51 -14.35 -9.63
C GLU A 52 6.98 -14.11 -9.61
N GLU A 53 6.24 -14.89 -8.82
CA GLU A 53 4.80 -14.71 -8.62
C GLU A 53 4.46 -13.39 -7.91
N LEU A 54 5.17 -13.06 -6.82
CA LEU A 54 5.00 -11.78 -6.12
C LEU A 54 5.31 -10.59 -7.04
N GLN A 55 6.38 -10.69 -7.83
CA GLN A 55 6.75 -9.63 -8.77
C GLN A 55 5.64 -9.40 -9.80
N ALA A 56 5.13 -10.44 -10.44
CA ALA A 56 4.04 -10.32 -11.40
C ALA A 56 2.76 -9.73 -10.78
N LEU A 57 2.46 -10.09 -9.53
CA LEU A 57 1.35 -9.52 -8.79
C LEU A 57 1.56 -8.02 -8.52
N LEU A 58 2.72 -7.62 -8.02
CA LEU A 58 3.06 -6.22 -7.74
C LEU A 58 3.05 -5.37 -9.00
N GLU A 59 3.60 -5.89 -10.11
CA GLU A 59 3.53 -5.23 -11.40
C GLU A 59 2.08 -4.97 -11.79
N ARG A 60 1.18 -5.95 -11.68
CA ARG A 60 -0.24 -5.76 -11.99
C ARG A 60 -0.95 -4.78 -11.04
N VAL A 61 -0.69 -4.89 -9.73
CA VAL A 61 -1.34 -4.07 -8.69
C VAL A 61 -0.90 -2.62 -8.77
N LEU A 62 0.39 -2.37 -8.97
CA LEU A 62 0.97 -1.02 -8.96
C LEU A 62 0.98 -0.36 -10.35
N SER A 63 0.91 -1.12 -11.45
CA SER A 63 0.87 -0.54 -12.81
C SER A 63 -0.49 0.02 -13.23
N ALA A 64 -1.54 -0.18 -12.42
CA ALA A 64 -2.80 0.53 -12.58
C ALA A 64 -2.63 2.07 -12.49
N GLU A 65 -1.49 2.52 -11.97
CA GLU A 65 -1.04 3.90 -11.90
C GLU A 65 -0.05 4.23 -13.04
N ARG A 66 -0.52 4.72 -14.19
CA ARG A 66 0.24 5.72 -14.97
C ARG A 66 -0.55 6.36 -16.12
N PRO A 67 -0.40 7.68 -16.39
CA PRO A 67 0.50 8.65 -15.73
C PRO A 67 -0.21 9.92 -15.18
N LEU A 68 0.08 10.25 -13.92
CA LEU A 68 0.07 11.62 -13.38
C LEU A 68 1.24 12.49 -13.94
N ALA A 69 2.05 11.93 -14.84
CA ALA A 69 3.25 12.54 -15.42
C ALA A 69 3.00 13.33 -16.74
N ALA A 70 1.80 13.90 -16.93
CA ALA A 70 1.49 14.82 -18.03
C ALA A 70 1.24 16.27 -17.57
N ALA A 71 1.56 16.59 -16.31
CA ALA A 71 1.54 17.96 -15.79
C ALA A 71 2.97 18.43 -15.50
N ALA A 72 3.80 18.48 -16.54
CA ALA A 72 5.13 19.07 -16.48
C ALA A 72 5.30 20.12 -17.59
N ASP A 73 4.26 20.91 -17.85
CA ASP A 73 4.36 22.17 -18.58
C ASP A 73 3.61 23.21 -17.74
N GLY A 74 4.34 24.20 -17.21
CA GLY A 74 3.82 25.09 -16.18
C GLY A 74 2.75 26.04 -16.68
N GLU A 75 1.71 26.23 -15.86
CA GLU A 75 1.06 27.52 -15.65
C GLU A 75 0.33 27.52 -14.30
N GLU A 76 0.34 28.67 -13.63
CA GLU A 76 -0.23 28.91 -12.31
C GLU A 76 -1.73 28.58 -12.28
N ALA A 77 -2.11 27.55 -11.52
CA ALA A 77 -3.50 27.31 -11.14
C ALA A 77 -3.60 27.37 -9.62
N ALA A 78 -3.99 28.53 -9.12
CA ALA A 78 -4.70 28.63 -7.86
C ALA A 78 -5.97 27.77 -7.96
N ALA A 79 -5.94 26.57 -7.41
CA ALA A 79 -7.14 25.73 -7.28
C ALA A 79 -7.04 24.80 -6.08
N ALA A 80 -7.98 25.00 -5.17
CA ALA A 80 -8.57 24.03 -4.26
C ALA A 80 -7.63 23.32 -3.25
N GLY A 81 -7.76 23.75 -1.98
CA GLY A 81 -7.71 22.78 -0.90
C GLY A 81 -8.75 21.68 -1.14
N GLY A 82 -8.29 20.44 -1.24
CA GLY A 82 -9.09 19.21 -1.30
C GLY A 82 -8.09 18.06 -1.32
N GLY A 83 -8.03 17.15 -0.34
CA GLY A 83 -9.17 16.43 0.19
C GLY A 83 -9.69 15.37 -0.81
N GLY A 84 -9.04 15.19 -1.97
CA GLY A 84 -9.32 14.08 -2.86
C GLY A 84 -8.70 12.82 -2.28
N GLY A 85 -9.53 11.91 -1.75
CA GLY A 85 -9.09 10.57 -1.36
C GLY A 85 -8.51 9.81 -2.57
N PRO A 86 -7.80 8.71 -2.31
CA PRO A 86 -7.25 7.88 -3.37
C PRO A 86 -8.34 7.46 -4.36
N GLY A 87 -8.00 7.37 -5.65
CA GLY A 87 -8.91 6.81 -6.64
C GLY A 87 -9.24 5.34 -6.30
N ALA A 88 -10.36 4.80 -6.78
CA ALA A 88 -10.76 3.42 -6.45
C ALA A 88 -9.69 2.35 -6.81
N ALA A 89 -8.88 2.60 -7.85
CA ALA A 89 -7.75 1.74 -8.21
C ALA A 89 -6.57 1.87 -7.24
N GLU A 90 -6.30 3.08 -6.75
CA GLU A 90 -5.27 3.37 -5.75
C GLU A 90 -5.65 2.77 -4.39
N GLU A 91 -6.92 2.89 -4.00
CA GLU A 91 -7.45 2.24 -2.78
C GLU A 91 -7.34 0.71 -2.88
N GLU A 92 -7.71 0.11 -4.01
CA GLU A 92 -7.55 -1.33 -4.23
C GLU A 92 -6.08 -1.76 -4.19
N ALA A 93 -5.16 -0.97 -4.76
CA ALA A 93 -3.73 -1.24 -4.70
C ALA A 93 -3.19 -1.16 -3.27
N LEU A 94 -3.63 -0.18 -2.49
CA LEU A 94 -3.30 -0.05 -1.07
C LEU A 94 -3.78 -1.26 -0.26
N GLU A 95 -4.99 -1.76 -0.52
CA GLU A 95 -5.50 -2.95 0.15
C GLU A 95 -4.68 -4.21 -0.20
N TRP A 96 -4.26 -4.37 -1.46
CA TRP A 96 -3.31 -5.44 -1.83
C TRP A 96 -1.99 -5.33 -1.07
N CYS A 97 -1.41 -4.14 -1.00
CA CYS A 97 -0.15 -3.90 -0.27
C CYS A 97 -0.30 -4.26 1.23
N LYS A 98 -1.39 -3.85 1.88
CA LYS A 98 -1.67 -4.19 3.28
C LYS A 98 -1.75 -5.70 3.51
N CYS A 99 -2.48 -6.43 2.67
CA CYS A 99 -2.59 -7.88 2.77
C CYS A 99 -1.24 -8.60 2.57
N LEU A 100 -0.45 -8.15 1.58
CA LEU A 100 0.88 -8.72 1.30
C LEU A 100 1.85 -8.49 2.46
N LEU A 101 1.88 -7.29 3.04
CA LEU A 101 2.70 -6.96 4.21
C LEU A 101 2.32 -7.79 5.45
N ALA A 102 1.02 -7.93 5.70
CA ALA A 102 0.50 -8.77 6.79
C ALA A 102 0.63 -10.28 6.50
N GLY A 103 1.03 -10.66 5.28
CA GLY A 103 1.19 -12.05 4.88
C GLY A 103 -0.08 -12.88 4.99
N GLY A 104 -1.22 -12.26 4.69
CA GLY A 104 -2.56 -12.85 4.78
C GLY A 104 -3.27 -12.69 6.14
N GLY A 105 -2.60 -12.12 7.15
CA GLY A 105 -3.22 -11.76 8.43
C GLY A 105 -3.89 -10.37 8.41
N GLY A 106 -4.39 -9.94 9.56
CA GLY A 106 -4.92 -8.58 9.74
C GLY A 106 -3.81 -7.52 9.71
N TYR A 107 -4.01 -6.44 8.95
CA TYR A 107 -3.01 -5.36 8.85
C TYR A 107 -2.79 -4.62 10.17
N ASP A 108 -3.84 -4.43 10.97
CA ASP A 108 -3.73 -3.78 12.28
C ASP A 108 -2.94 -4.63 13.28
N GLU A 109 -3.13 -5.95 13.25
CA GLU A 109 -2.37 -6.90 14.07
C GLU A 109 -0.89 -6.91 13.66
N PHE A 110 -0.61 -6.87 12.35
CA PHE A 110 0.75 -6.72 11.84
C PHE A 110 1.38 -5.40 12.31
N CYS A 111 0.67 -4.28 12.20
CA CYS A 111 1.14 -2.98 12.69
C CYS A 111 1.44 -3.01 14.20
N ALA A 112 0.57 -3.61 15.01
CA ALA A 112 0.78 -3.77 16.44
C ALA A 112 2.00 -4.64 16.76
N ALA A 113 2.18 -5.75 16.04
CA ALA A 113 3.33 -6.63 16.20
C ALA A 113 4.65 -5.91 15.83
N VAL A 114 4.68 -5.18 14.71
CA VAL A 114 5.86 -4.40 14.30
C VAL A 114 6.19 -3.32 15.33
N ARG A 115 5.20 -2.58 15.83
CA ARG A 115 5.41 -1.58 16.89
C ARG A 115 5.96 -2.20 18.19
N ALA A 116 5.56 -3.42 18.53
CA ALA A 116 6.10 -4.10 19.71
C ALA A 116 7.60 -4.47 19.58
N TYR A 117 8.16 -4.51 18.36
CA TYR A 117 9.60 -4.68 18.13
C TYR A 117 10.39 -3.37 18.21
N ASP A 118 9.72 -2.22 18.25
CA ASP A 118 10.36 -0.92 18.48
C ASP A 118 10.28 -0.56 19.97
N PRO A 119 11.31 -0.83 20.78
CA PRO A 119 11.31 -0.44 22.19
C PRO A 119 11.43 1.08 22.36
N ALA A 120 11.73 1.82 21.29
CA ALA A 120 11.81 3.26 21.36
C ALA A 120 10.39 3.83 21.41
N ALA A 121 10.11 4.68 22.41
CA ALA A 121 8.85 5.41 22.52
C ALA A 121 8.74 6.55 21.48
N LEU A 122 9.26 6.32 20.27
CA LEU A 122 9.27 7.27 19.17
C LEU A 122 7.92 7.25 18.48
N CYS A 123 7.36 8.43 18.24
CA CYS A 123 6.16 8.51 17.40
C CYS A 123 6.47 8.09 15.96
N GLY A 124 7.51 8.67 15.37
CA GLY A 124 7.99 8.31 14.03
C GLY A 124 6.98 8.48 12.89
N LEU A 125 5.84 9.16 13.12
CA LEU A 125 4.82 9.37 12.07
C LEU A 125 5.47 10.07 10.89
N VAL A 126 5.53 9.41 9.74
CA VAL A 126 6.06 9.94 8.48
C VAL A 126 4.95 10.63 7.70
N TRP A 127 5.28 11.76 7.06
CA TRP A 127 4.37 12.48 6.19
C TRP A 127 5.04 12.96 4.90
N THR A 128 4.21 13.38 3.95
CA THR A 128 4.60 13.98 2.68
C THR A 128 4.29 15.49 2.67
N ALA A 129 4.41 16.13 1.51
CA ALA A 129 4.10 17.55 1.37
C ALA A 129 2.65 17.88 1.78
N ASN A 130 2.43 19.12 2.15
CA ASN A 130 1.17 19.70 2.63
C ASN A 130 0.64 19.19 3.98
N PHE A 131 1.41 18.37 4.70
CA PHE A 131 1.10 17.96 6.08
C PHE A 131 1.22 19.12 7.07
N VAL A 132 0.34 19.18 8.07
CA VAL A 132 0.39 20.19 9.14
C VAL A 132 1.21 19.63 10.30
N ALA A 133 2.30 20.31 10.63
CA ALA A 133 3.21 19.94 11.70
C ALA A 133 3.48 21.12 12.63
N TYR A 134 4.02 20.82 13.80
CA TYR A 134 4.34 21.79 14.83
C TYR A 134 5.84 21.80 15.07
N ARG A 135 6.39 22.97 15.36
CA ARG A 135 7.78 23.12 15.82
C ARG A 135 7.80 23.90 17.10
N CYS A 136 8.09 23.23 18.21
CA CYS A 136 8.35 23.85 19.49
C CYS A 136 9.85 24.18 19.62
N ARG A 137 10.22 25.46 19.47
CA ARG A 137 11.60 25.94 19.62
C ARG A 137 12.10 25.79 21.05
N THR A 138 11.20 25.77 22.03
CA THR A 138 11.53 25.51 23.43
C THR A 138 11.89 24.04 23.70
N CYS A 139 11.19 23.08 23.09
CA CYS A 139 11.47 21.65 23.30
C CYS A 139 12.55 21.11 22.35
N GLY A 140 12.76 21.75 21.20
CA GLY A 140 13.76 21.31 20.23
C GLY A 140 15.19 21.51 20.71
N ILE A 141 16.02 20.49 20.51
CA ILE A 141 17.49 20.59 20.52
C ILE A 141 17.98 21.09 19.15
N SER A 142 17.33 20.61 18.08
CA SER A 142 17.60 20.98 16.69
C SER A 142 16.53 21.92 16.13
N PRO A 143 16.90 22.90 15.27
CA PRO A 143 15.93 23.77 14.59
C PRO A 143 15.07 23.03 13.55
N CYS A 144 15.46 21.81 13.18
CA CYS A 144 14.72 20.97 12.24
C CYS A 144 13.62 20.14 12.91
N MET A 145 13.56 20.12 14.26
CA MET A 145 12.58 19.31 15.00
C MET A 145 11.14 19.65 14.60
N SER A 146 10.34 18.60 14.42
CA SER A 146 8.93 18.67 14.07
C SER A 146 8.09 17.61 14.79
N LEU A 147 6.91 18.01 15.22
CA LEU A 147 5.92 17.18 15.89
C LEU A 147 4.68 17.04 15.02
N CYS A 148 4.09 15.84 15.01
CA CYS A 148 2.73 15.67 14.50
C CYS A 148 1.72 16.35 15.44
N ALA A 149 0.50 16.60 14.93
CA ALA A 149 -0.55 17.25 15.72
C ALA A 149 -0.90 16.48 17.00
N GLU A 150 -0.91 15.15 16.95
CA GLU A 150 -1.24 14.32 18.11
C GLU A 150 -0.20 14.50 19.22
N CYS A 151 1.09 14.33 18.91
CA CYS A 151 2.16 14.48 19.89
C CYS A 151 2.23 15.91 20.46
N PHE A 152 2.06 16.93 19.61
CA PHE A 152 2.05 18.31 20.09
C PHE A 152 0.89 18.59 21.06
N HIS A 153 -0.30 18.05 20.82
CA HIS A 153 -1.44 18.28 21.72
C HIS A 153 -1.47 17.38 22.95
N GLN A 154 -0.82 16.22 22.92
CA GLN A 154 -0.67 15.33 24.07
C GLN A 154 0.47 15.76 25.00
N GLY A 155 1.50 16.43 24.47
CA GLY A 155 2.59 17.01 25.26
C GLY A 155 2.19 18.32 25.96
N ASP A 156 2.98 18.74 26.95
CA ASP A 156 2.84 20.07 27.56
C ASP A 156 3.72 21.09 26.84
N HIS A 157 3.07 22.02 26.15
CA HIS A 157 3.72 23.13 25.47
C HIS A 157 3.21 24.49 25.96
N THR A 158 2.64 24.52 27.16
CA THR A 158 2.08 25.74 27.74
C THR A 158 3.17 26.78 27.96
N GLY A 159 3.02 27.96 27.33
CA GLY A 159 4.00 29.05 27.43
C GLY A 159 5.29 28.83 26.63
N HIS A 160 5.36 27.79 25.80
CA HIS A 160 6.51 27.56 24.92
C HIS A 160 6.44 28.42 23.65
N ASP A 161 7.61 28.65 23.05
CA ASP A 161 7.72 29.28 21.75
C ASP A 161 7.58 28.21 20.66
N PHE A 162 6.46 28.22 19.94
CA PHE A 162 6.21 27.26 18.87
C PHE A 162 5.63 27.93 17.62
N ASN A 163 5.64 27.21 16.51
CA ASN A 163 4.81 27.54 15.36
C ASN A 163 4.10 26.29 14.82
N MET A 164 2.99 26.52 14.13
CA MET A 164 2.35 25.54 13.26
C MET A 164 2.76 25.89 11.83
N PHE A 165 3.17 24.88 11.06
CA PHE A 165 3.59 25.07 9.68
C PHE A 165 3.06 23.96 8.79
N ARG A 166 2.89 24.29 7.51
CA ARG A 166 2.58 23.31 6.47
C ARG A 166 3.89 22.84 5.84
N SER A 167 4.22 21.57 5.98
CA SER A 167 5.44 20.98 5.42
C SER A 167 5.39 21.03 3.90
N GLN A 168 6.42 21.59 3.26
CA GLN A 168 6.52 21.65 1.79
C GLN A 168 7.16 20.37 1.21
N ALA A 169 7.78 19.56 2.06
CA ALA A 169 8.45 18.31 1.72
C ALA A 169 8.01 17.19 2.68
N GLY A 170 8.57 15.99 2.53
CA GLY A 170 8.38 14.91 3.50
C GLY A 170 9.08 15.19 4.84
N GLY A 171 8.66 14.47 5.87
CA GLY A 171 9.23 14.57 7.23
C GLY A 171 8.72 13.47 8.14
N ALA A 172 9.17 13.48 9.40
CA ALA A 172 8.74 12.53 10.42
C ALA A 172 8.62 13.20 11.80
N CYS A 173 7.77 12.66 12.66
CA CYS A 173 7.58 13.14 14.02
C CYS A 173 8.78 12.77 14.89
N ASP A 174 9.37 13.77 15.54
CA ASP A 174 10.55 13.64 16.42
C ASP A 174 10.18 13.35 17.89
N CYS A 175 8.89 13.19 18.20
CA CYS A 175 8.44 12.92 19.57
C CYS A 175 9.10 11.64 20.11
N GLY A 176 9.72 11.77 21.28
CA GLY A 176 10.46 10.71 21.95
C GLY A 176 11.95 10.61 21.58
N ASP A 177 12.42 11.32 20.54
CA ASP A 177 13.83 11.27 20.15
C ASP A 177 14.68 12.23 20.99
N SER A 178 15.33 11.68 22.01
CA SER A 178 16.20 12.42 22.93
C SER A 178 17.41 13.08 22.26
N ASN A 179 17.73 12.72 21.01
CA ASN A 179 18.83 13.37 20.28
C ASN A 179 18.43 14.72 19.67
N VAL A 180 17.13 14.95 19.44
CA VAL A 180 16.61 16.15 18.76
C VAL A 180 15.54 16.91 19.55
N MET A 181 15.01 16.30 20.61
CA MET A 181 13.97 16.84 21.47
C MET A 181 14.29 16.62 22.95
N ARG A 182 14.04 17.64 23.77
CA ARG A 182 14.15 17.56 25.24
C ARG A 182 12.96 16.81 25.82
N GLU A 183 13.16 16.17 26.98
CA GLU A 183 12.11 15.47 27.74
C GLU A 183 10.94 16.37 28.19
N SER A 184 11.09 17.70 28.12
CA SER A 184 10.06 18.66 28.51
C SER A 184 8.98 18.90 27.46
N GLY A 185 8.96 18.13 26.37
CA GLY A 185 8.01 18.28 25.27
C GLY A 185 7.26 17.02 24.94
#